data_AF-A0A066XCM5-F1
#
_entry.id   AF-A0A066XCM5-F1
#
_cell.length_a   1.000
_cell.length_b   1.000
_cell.length_c   1.000
_cell.angle_alpha   90.00
_cell.angle_beta   90.00
_cell.angle_gamma   90.00
#
_symmetry.space_group_name_H-M   'P 1'
#
loop_
_entity.id
_entity.type
_entity.pdbx_description
1 polymer ?
#
loop_
_entity_poly.entity_id
_entity_poly.type
_entity_poly.pdbx_seq_one_letter_code
_entity_poly.pdbx_strand_id
1 'polypeptide(L)'
;MSSSLTIPRVLFRTRPSIQRQTHHRTRLFSALAASPSSKTQVYISTSRSPYTNLSIEHHLLQTTPSDSTILFLYTNRPSIVLGRNQNPWLEVNLPRLQSLGPNSGGQDVIDLVRRRSGGGTVFHDEGNVNYSVICPPANFDRDTHAEMVVRALRSLGVEGAAVNCRHDIVMTVPPPSLSEAPAETQSADGSTSSAAPPASCAKPKADAENTFKISGSAYKLTRLRSLHHGTCLLSSPNLPRIGGFLRSPAEPFIKGRGVESVRSRICNVGVNDTRTFEDAVVREFGKMYGEFDVQAELGDKDAQGEEKVRKGMRELESREWIYGQTPLFTFSTHPSEDDPRERPQLPGNFNLTFEARHGLIQKFSLSGLPSDGGASSLSETMVNAQIWEIEDWARRLSAGGLNGKDASAIGEWLNSLLGRKND
;
A
#
# COMPACT_ATOMS: atom_id res chain seq x y z
N MET A 1 65.98 14.72 -53.91
CA MET A 1 65.43 13.49 -53.32
C MET A 1 66.04 13.38 -51.93
N SER A 2 65.37 13.38 -50.78
CA SER A 2 64.01 13.01 -50.34
C SER A 2 63.75 13.79 -49.03
N SER A 3 62.82 14.74 -49.02
CA SER A 3 61.51 14.71 -48.33
C SER A 3 61.51 14.31 -46.84
N SER A 4 61.40 15.32 -45.97
CA SER A 4 61.04 15.19 -44.55
C SER A 4 59.59 14.68 -44.40
N LEU A 5 59.39 13.62 -43.60
CA LEU A 5 58.08 13.13 -43.21
C LEU A 5 57.92 13.22 -41.69
N THR A 6 57.04 14.12 -41.26
CA THR A 6 56.61 14.33 -39.89
C THR A 6 55.51 13.33 -39.56
N ILE A 7 55.72 12.48 -38.54
CA ILE A 7 54.71 11.53 -38.05
C ILE A 7 53.79 12.26 -37.04
N PRO A 8 52.46 12.22 -37.18
CA PRO A 8 51.57 12.86 -36.21
C PRO A 8 51.45 12.04 -34.93
N ARG A 9 51.70 12.68 -33.79
CA ARG A 9 51.39 12.16 -32.43
C ARG A 9 49.88 12.01 -32.27
N VAL A 10 49.40 10.79 -32.18
CA VAL A 10 48.04 10.48 -31.71
C VAL A 10 47.96 10.81 -30.22
N LEU A 11 47.15 11.82 -29.88
CA LEU A 11 46.76 12.14 -28.51
C LEU A 11 45.87 11.02 -27.97
N PHE A 12 46.44 10.09 -27.20
CA PHE A 12 45.66 9.22 -26.33
C PHE A 12 45.02 10.07 -25.24
N ARG A 13 43.76 10.45 -25.43
CA ARG A 13 42.93 11.08 -24.41
C ARG A 13 42.53 9.98 -23.42
N THR A 14 43.34 9.77 -22.39
CA THR A 14 42.99 8.95 -21.22
C THR A 14 41.69 9.52 -20.63
N ARG A 15 40.60 8.75 -20.70
CA ARG A 15 39.33 9.09 -20.04
C ARG A 15 39.58 9.09 -18.53
N PRO A 16 39.15 10.11 -17.76
CA PRO A 16 39.30 10.08 -16.32
C PRO A 16 38.41 8.96 -15.77
N SER A 17 39.00 8.08 -14.96
CA SER A 17 38.25 7.09 -14.20
C SER A 17 37.30 7.82 -13.27
N ILE A 18 36.01 7.45 -13.29
CA ILE A 18 35.01 8.01 -12.38
C ILE A 18 35.35 7.50 -10.98
N GLN A 19 36.07 8.32 -10.21
CA GLN A 19 36.26 8.12 -8.79
C GLN A 19 34.90 8.22 -8.10
N ARG A 20 34.56 7.20 -7.29
CA ARG A 20 33.53 7.28 -6.26
C ARG A 20 33.87 8.42 -5.31
N GLN A 21 33.30 9.60 -5.54
CA GLN A 21 33.37 10.72 -4.59
C GLN A 21 32.18 10.63 -3.63
N THR A 22 32.46 10.15 -2.43
CA THR A 22 31.58 10.24 -1.28
C THR A 22 31.76 11.63 -0.64
N HIS A 23 30.66 12.25 -0.20
CA HIS A 23 30.57 13.51 0.55
C HIS A 23 30.34 14.82 -0.26
N HIS A 24 29.19 14.94 -0.96
CA HIS A 24 28.45 16.23 -1.18
C HIS A 24 27.03 16.02 -1.79
N ARG A 25 26.40 14.85 -1.57
CA ARG A 25 25.36 14.31 -2.46
C ARG A 25 23.93 14.90 -2.39
N THR A 26 23.53 15.55 -1.29
CA THR A 26 22.09 15.78 -1.06
C THR A 26 21.46 16.87 -1.94
N ARG A 27 22.16 17.97 -2.22
CA ARG A 27 21.68 19.02 -3.17
C ARG A 27 21.73 18.57 -4.63
N LEU A 28 22.45 17.49 -4.93
CA LEU A 28 22.67 17.05 -6.31
C LEU A 28 21.49 16.23 -6.85
N PHE A 29 20.85 15.37 -6.04
CA PHE A 29 19.84 14.47 -6.61
C PHE A 29 18.61 15.22 -7.13
N SER A 30 18.07 16.21 -6.41
CA SER A 30 16.95 17.01 -6.89
C SER A 30 17.28 17.80 -8.15
N ALA A 31 18.51 18.34 -8.22
CA ALA A 31 18.97 19.08 -9.40
C ALA A 31 19.14 18.15 -10.62
N LEU A 32 19.71 16.95 -10.42
CA LEU A 32 19.81 15.91 -11.45
C LEU A 32 18.42 15.44 -11.90
N ALA A 33 17.52 15.17 -10.95
CA ALA A 33 16.17 14.72 -11.22
C ALA A 33 15.38 15.73 -12.06
N ALA A 34 15.53 17.02 -11.76
CA ALA A 34 14.86 18.12 -12.46
C ALA A 34 15.53 18.53 -13.78
N SER A 35 16.71 17.97 -14.12
CA SER A 35 17.44 18.37 -15.32
C SER A 35 16.65 18.06 -16.59
N PRO A 36 16.44 19.02 -17.52
CA PRO A 36 15.75 18.78 -18.78
C PRO A 36 16.43 17.74 -19.68
N SER A 37 17.74 17.51 -19.49
CA SER A 37 18.50 16.49 -20.23
C SER A 37 18.32 15.08 -19.69
N SER A 38 17.78 14.92 -18.48
CA SER A 38 17.60 13.62 -17.83
C SER A 38 16.26 13.01 -18.23
N LYS A 39 16.22 12.33 -19.38
CA LYS A 39 15.02 11.72 -19.97
C LYS A 39 14.72 10.35 -19.41
N THR A 40 15.74 9.52 -19.18
CA THR A 40 15.57 8.19 -18.58
C THR A 40 16.36 8.10 -17.29
N GLN A 41 15.67 7.87 -16.17
CA GLN A 41 16.28 7.92 -14.84
C GLN A 41 15.92 6.69 -14.00
N VAL A 42 16.88 6.19 -13.22
CA VAL A 42 16.71 5.07 -12.28
C VAL A 42 17.17 5.48 -10.90
N TYR A 43 16.31 5.28 -9.91
CA TYR A 43 16.61 5.52 -8.50
C TYR A 43 16.33 4.26 -7.68
N ILE A 44 17.23 3.91 -6.77
CA ILE A 44 17.04 2.82 -5.81
C ILE A 44 17.12 3.40 -4.40
N SER A 45 16.09 3.21 -3.59
CA SER A 45 16.11 3.66 -2.20
C SER A 45 16.92 2.71 -1.32
N THR A 46 17.79 3.28 -0.51
CA THR A 46 18.47 2.59 0.59
C THR A 46 17.74 2.75 1.92
N SER A 47 16.73 3.63 1.99
CA SER A 47 15.89 3.79 3.18
C SER A 47 14.83 2.70 3.25
N ARG A 48 14.60 2.20 4.48
CA ARG A 48 13.48 1.29 4.79
C ARG A 48 12.25 2.02 5.33
N SER A 49 12.27 3.35 5.37
CA SER A 49 11.14 4.11 5.89
C SER A 49 10.05 4.29 4.82
N PRO A 50 8.80 3.82 5.06
CA PRO A 50 7.70 4.09 4.14
C PRO A 50 7.45 5.59 3.97
N TYR A 51 7.65 6.39 5.03
CA TYR A 51 7.51 7.84 4.97
C TYR A 51 8.56 8.49 4.06
N THR A 52 9.82 8.05 4.16
CA THR A 52 10.91 8.52 3.28
C THR A 52 10.63 8.12 1.83
N ASN A 53 10.37 6.83 1.59
CA ASN A 53 10.20 6.29 0.25
C ASN A 53 9.01 6.90 -0.50
N LEU A 54 7.84 6.99 0.13
CA LEU A 54 6.66 7.62 -0.48
C LEU A 54 6.82 9.13 -0.67
N SER A 55 7.69 9.79 0.11
CA SER A 55 7.99 11.22 -0.06
C SER A 55 8.98 11.47 -1.20
N ILE A 56 9.99 10.61 -1.36
CA ILE A 56 10.88 10.61 -2.54
C ILE A 56 10.07 10.32 -3.80
N GLU A 57 9.22 9.29 -3.80
CA GLU A 57 8.34 8.93 -4.92
C GLU A 57 7.48 10.14 -5.35
N HIS A 58 6.87 10.81 -4.36
CA HIS A 58 6.07 11.99 -4.64
C HIS A 58 6.90 13.16 -5.17
N HIS A 59 8.09 13.40 -4.60
CA HIS A 59 9.00 14.45 -5.08
C HIS A 59 9.41 14.21 -6.52
N LEU A 60 9.85 12.99 -6.88
CA LEU A 60 10.19 12.63 -8.25
C LEU A 60 9.01 12.88 -9.21
N LEU A 61 7.78 12.55 -8.81
CA LEU A 61 6.58 12.82 -9.60
C LEU A 61 6.36 14.33 -9.86
N GLN A 62 6.72 15.18 -8.90
CA GLN A 62 6.51 16.63 -8.98
C GLN A 62 7.64 17.38 -9.68
N THR A 63 8.88 16.88 -9.64
CA THR A 63 10.07 17.64 -10.06
C THR A 63 10.69 17.20 -11.36
N THR A 64 10.54 15.93 -11.75
CA THR A 64 11.18 15.41 -12.96
C THR A 64 10.47 15.93 -14.23
N PRO A 65 11.18 16.10 -15.37
CA PRO A 65 10.62 16.68 -16.59
C PRO A 65 9.37 15.96 -17.11
N SER A 66 8.46 16.69 -17.77
CA SER A 66 7.19 16.13 -18.28
C SER A 66 7.34 15.03 -19.34
N ASP A 67 8.44 15.06 -20.07
CA ASP A 67 8.79 14.13 -21.14
C ASP A 67 9.80 13.05 -20.69
N SER A 68 10.08 12.96 -19.39
CA SER A 68 10.99 11.95 -18.81
C SER A 68 10.26 10.71 -18.29
N THR A 69 10.98 9.59 -18.27
CA THR A 69 10.56 8.31 -17.70
C THR A 69 11.50 7.90 -16.56
N ILE A 70 10.93 7.58 -15.41
CA ILE A 70 11.69 7.29 -14.18
C ILE A 70 11.26 5.95 -13.62
N LEU A 71 12.23 5.12 -13.26
CA LEU A 71 12.04 3.97 -12.39
C LEU A 71 12.55 4.30 -10.98
N PHE A 72 11.72 4.06 -9.98
CA PHE A 72 12.08 4.13 -8.57
C PHE A 72 11.77 2.80 -7.90
N LEU A 73 12.80 2.17 -7.31
CA LEU A 73 12.68 0.91 -6.57
C LEU A 73 12.94 1.17 -5.08
N TYR A 74 12.16 0.54 -4.21
CA TYR A 74 12.33 0.66 -2.77
C TYR A 74 11.76 -0.53 -2.01
N THR A 75 12.25 -0.75 -0.80
CA THR A 75 11.72 -1.76 0.13
C THR A 75 11.44 -1.08 1.46
N ASN A 76 10.26 -1.29 2.04
CA ASN A 76 9.88 -0.72 3.33
C ASN A 76 10.09 -1.72 4.46
N ARG A 77 10.35 -1.22 5.66
CA ARG A 77 10.18 -1.96 6.92
C ARG A 77 8.70 -2.33 7.13
N PRO A 78 8.37 -3.21 8.09
CA PRO A 78 7.00 -3.63 8.37
C PRO A 78 6.02 -2.46 8.46
N SER A 79 5.07 -2.41 7.53
CA SER A 79 4.09 -1.32 7.43
C SER A 79 2.82 -1.74 6.70
N ILE A 80 1.70 -1.13 7.07
CA ILE A 80 0.42 -1.23 6.39
C ILE A 80 0.20 0.06 5.62
N VAL A 81 0.11 -0.05 4.29
CA VAL A 81 -0.04 1.10 3.38
C VAL A 81 -1.46 1.16 2.83
N LEU A 82 -2.26 2.08 3.40
CA LEU A 82 -3.62 2.41 2.98
C LEU A 82 -3.63 3.19 1.66
N GLY A 83 -4.64 2.95 0.83
CA GLY A 83 -4.95 3.80 -0.32
C GLY A 83 -5.48 5.18 0.08
N ARG A 84 -5.40 6.15 -0.82
CA ARG A 84 -5.72 7.57 -0.55
C ARG A 84 -7.09 7.83 0.07
N ASN A 85 -8.10 7.05 -0.33
CA ASN A 85 -9.51 7.24 0.03
C ASN A 85 -10.09 6.05 0.81
N GLN A 86 -9.24 5.25 1.46
CA GLN A 86 -9.69 4.10 2.24
C GLN A 86 -10.00 4.47 3.70
N ASN A 87 -10.84 3.67 4.35
CA ASN A 87 -11.18 3.84 5.76
C ASN A 87 -10.28 2.94 6.64
N PRO A 88 -9.39 3.49 7.49
CA PRO A 88 -8.51 2.69 8.34
C PRO A 88 -9.26 1.73 9.26
N TRP A 89 -10.40 2.15 9.82
CA TRP A 89 -11.24 1.34 10.70
C TRP A 89 -11.98 0.23 9.96
N LEU A 90 -12.13 0.31 8.64
CA LEU A 90 -12.72 -0.75 7.82
C LEU A 90 -11.65 -1.74 7.33
N GLU A 91 -10.46 -1.24 7.05
CA GLU A 91 -9.42 -1.97 6.32
C GLU A 91 -8.40 -2.66 7.23
N VAL A 92 -8.20 -2.15 8.45
CA VAL A 92 -7.09 -2.54 9.33
C VAL A 92 -7.61 -2.94 10.70
N ASN A 93 -7.03 -4.00 11.24
CA ASN A 93 -7.20 -4.37 12.64
C ASN A 93 -6.36 -3.44 13.53
N LEU A 94 -6.86 -2.22 13.76
CA LEU A 94 -6.17 -1.20 14.56
C LEU A 94 -5.88 -1.66 16.00
N PRO A 95 -6.80 -2.35 16.72
CA PRO A 95 -6.51 -2.90 18.05
C PRO A 95 -5.31 -3.85 18.05
N ARG A 96 -5.24 -4.77 17.06
CA ARG A 96 -4.11 -5.68 16.91
C ARG A 96 -2.82 -4.92 16.61
N LEU A 97 -2.86 -3.91 15.74
CA LEU A 97 -1.69 -3.08 15.44
C LEU A 97 -1.16 -2.37 16.68
N GLN A 98 -2.07 -1.83 17.50
CA GLN A 98 -1.74 -1.12 18.74
C GLN A 98 -1.12 -2.03 19.80
N SER A 99 -1.47 -3.32 19.81
CA SER A 99 -0.90 -4.32 20.72
C SER A 99 0.56 -4.67 20.43
N LEU A 100 1.12 -4.20 19.30
CA LEU A 100 2.51 -4.44 18.90
C LEU A 100 3.43 -3.21 19.11
N GLY A 101 2.90 -2.12 19.69
CA GLY A 101 3.61 -0.86 19.88
C GLY A 101 4.80 -0.93 20.85
N PRO A 102 5.52 0.18 21.07
CA PRO A 102 6.77 0.25 21.85
C PRO A 102 6.67 -0.34 23.27
N ASN A 103 5.47 -0.33 23.87
CA ASN A 103 5.19 -0.93 25.18
C ASN A 103 5.17 -2.48 25.18
N SER A 104 5.39 -3.12 24.02
CA SER A 104 5.29 -4.57 23.80
C SER A 104 6.67 -5.24 23.65
N GLY A 105 7.75 -4.57 24.05
CA GLY A 105 9.12 -5.09 23.92
C GLY A 105 9.81 -4.76 22.59
N GLY A 106 9.24 -3.85 21.78
CA GLY A 106 9.93 -3.12 20.71
C GLY A 106 10.30 -3.88 19.42
N GLN A 107 10.12 -5.20 19.33
CA GLN A 107 10.58 -5.98 18.16
C GLN A 107 9.58 -6.12 17.01
N ASP A 108 8.33 -5.67 17.16
CA ASP A 108 7.24 -5.99 16.22
C ASP A 108 6.44 -4.74 15.78
N VAL A 109 7.07 -3.55 15.78
CA VAL A 109 6.39 -2.29 15.39
C VAL A 109 6.06 -2.30 13.89
N ILE A 110 4.79 -2.10 13.57
CA ILE A 110 4.29 -2.00 12.19
C ILE A 110 3.70 -0.60 12.00
N ASP A 111 4.20 0.15 11.04
CA ASP A 111 3.70 1.51 10.76
C ASP A 111 2.36 1.48 10.02
N LEU A 112 1.44 2.39 10.37
CA LEU A 112 0.27 2.66 9.54
C LEU A 112 0.52 3.90 8.68
N VAL A 113 0.44 3.74 7.36
CA VAL A 113 0.78 4.81 6.41
C VAL A 113 -0.33 4.94 5.37
N ARG A 114 -0.63 6.17 4.95
CA ARG A 114 -1.56 6.43 3.83
C ARG A 114 -0.81 6.98 2.63
N ARG A 115 -0.90 6.32 1.47
CA ARG A 115 -0.25 6.80 0.24
C ARG A 115 -1.10 7.84 -0.52
N ARG A 116 -0.47 8.52 -1.48
CA ARG A 116 -1.10 9.58 -2.30
C ARG A 116 -1.87 9.06 -3.53
N SER A 117 -1.72 7.78 -3.87
CA SER A 117 -2.42 7.07 -4.95
C SER A 117 -3.65 6.33 -4.44
N GLY A 118 -4.56 5.97 -5.35
CA GLY A 118 -5.73 5.13 -5.03
C GLY A 118 -5.38 3.65 -4.82
N GLY A 119 -6.38 2.77 -4.88
CA GLY A 119 -6.23 1.31 -4.70
C GLY A 119 -6.44 0.84 -3.27
N GLY A 120 -6.23 -0.46 -3.05
CA GLY A 120 -6.49 -1.15 -1.77
C GLY A 120 -5.35 -1.07 -0.74
N THR A 121 -5.58 -1.64 0.43
CA THR A 121 -4.62 -1.68 1.54
C THR A 121 -3.67 -2.85 1.35
N VAL A 122 -2.37 -2.62 1.57
CA VAL A 122 -1.34 -3.66 1.42
C VAL A 122 -0.40 -3.67 2.62
N PHE A 123 0.24 -4.80 2.86
CA PHE A 123 1.29 -4.96 3.86
C PHE A 123 2.65 -5.00 3.17
N HIS A 124 3.63 -4.27 3.69
CA HIS A 124 5.01 -4.27 3.23
C HIS A 124 5.93 -4.74 4.35
N ASP A 125 7.01 -5.41 3.98
CA ASP A 125 8.18 -5.70 4.81
C ASP A 125 9.40 -5.92 3.91
N GLU A 126 10.51 -6.37 4.48
CA GLU A 126 11.78 -6.58 3.78
C GLU A 126 11.72 -7.65 2.68
N GLY A 127 10.72 -8.54 2.71
CA GLY A 127 10.48 -9.53 1.67
C GLY A 127 9.57 -9.03 0.55
N ASN A 128 9.19 -7.74 0.55
CA ASN A 128 8.36 -7.11 -0.46
C ASN A 128 9.06 -5.90 -1.10
N VAL A 129 9.40 -5.99 -2.39
CA VAL A 129 9.98 -4.87 -3.15
C VAL A 129 8.87 -4.08 -3.83
N ASN A 130 8.93 -2.76 -3.72
CA ASN A 130 8.08 -1.84 -4.44
C ASN A 130 8.78 -1.30 -5.69
N TYR A 131 8.01 -1.17 -6.77
CA TYR A 131 8.44 -0.49 -7.98
C TYR A 131 7.50 0.66 -8.29
N SER A 132 8.04 1.77 -8.78
CA SER A 132 7.28 2.94 -9.23
C SER A 132 7.85 3.42 -10.55
N VAL A 133 7.02 3.45 -11.59
CA VAL A 133 7.34 4.05 -12.87
C VAL A 133 6.56 5.33 -13.07
N ILE A 134 7.27 6.42 -13.36
CA ILE A 134 6.71 7.74 -13.63
C ILE A 134 7.00 8.07 -15.09
N CYS A 135 5.96 8.36 -15.87
CA CYS A 135 6.08 8.57 -17.31
C CYS A 135 5.17 9.70 -17.81
N PRO A 136 5.34 10.15 -19.06
CA PRO A 136 4.39 11.06 -19.69
C PRO A 136 3.00 10.41 -19.80
N PRO A 137 1.88 11.17 -19.65
CA PRO A 137 0.54 10.61 -19.70
C PRO A 137 0.21 9.86 -21.00
N ALA A 138 0.78 10.30 -22.12
CA ALA A 138 0.61 9.65 -23.43
C ALA A 138 1.22 8.23 -23.49
N ASN A 139 2.17 7.94 -22.60
CA ASN A 139 2.87 6.65 -22.53
C ASN A 139 2.31 5.76 -21.41
N PHE A 140 1.30 6.23 -20.67
CA PHE A 140 0.75 5.51 -19.55
C PHE A 140 -0.26 4.47 -20.01
N ASP A 141 0.01 3.24 -19.63
CA ASP A 141 -0.91 2.11 -19.72
C ASP A 141 -0.79 1.28 -18.43
N ARG A 142 -1.90 0.68 -18.00
CA ARG A 142 -2.00 0.00 -16.70
C ARG A 142 -1.21 -1.30 -16.63
N ASP A 143 -0.95 -1.92 -17.78
CA ASP A 143 -0.27 -3.21 -17.87
C ASP A 143 1.22 -3.06 -18.21
N THR A 144 1.59 -2.03 -18.96
CA THR A 144 2.95 -1.87 -19.52
C THR A 144 4.08 -2.09 -18.51
N HIS A 145 4.02 -1.48 -17.32
CA HIS A 145 5.06 -1.67 -16.29
C HIS A 145 4.82 -2.90 -15.42
N ALA A 146 3.59 -3.42 -15.32
CA ALA A 146 3.35 -4.72 -14.69
C ALA A 146 3.93 -5.86 -15.54
N GLU A 147 3.79 -5.79 -16.86
CA GLU A 147 4.40 -6.73 -17.81
C GLU A 147 5.93 -6.62 -17.82
N MET A 148 6.49 -5.42 -17.59
CA MET A 148 7.92 -5.27 -17.35
C MET A 148 8.39 -6.08 -16.14
N VAL A 149 7.65 -6.02 -15.03
CA VAL A 149 7.95 -6.81 -13.83
C VAL A 149 7.72 -8.30 -14.07
N VAL A 150 6.71 -8.71 -14.84
CA VAL A 150 6.51 -10.12 -15.26
C VAL A 150 7.72 -10.64 -16.02
N ARG A 151 8.26 -9.87 -16.99
CA ARG A 151 9.46 -10.28 -17.72
C ARG A 151 10.67 -10.41 -16.81
N ALA A 152 10.83 -9.49 -15.85
CA ALA A 152 11.89 -9.57 -14.85
C ALA A 152 11.76 -10.85 -14.01
N LEU A 153 10.56 -11.15 -13.50
CA LEU A 153 10.27 -12.38 -12.74
C LEU A 153 10.54 -13.65 -13.55
N ARG A 154 10.10 -13.71 -14.81
CA ARG A 154 10.38 -14.85 -15.70
C ARG A 154 11.86 -15.04 -15.96
N SER A 155 12.63 -13.96 -16.08
CA SER A 155 14.10 -14.04 -16.20
C SER A 155 14.79 -14.63 -14.96
N LEU A 156 14.08 -14.67 -13.83
CA LEU A 156 14.51 -15.26 -12.57
C LEU A 156 13.92 -16.66 -12.32
N GLY A 157 13.28 -17.27 -13.34
CA GLY A 157 12.70 -18.62 -13.26
C GLY A 157 11.25 -18.68 -12.79
N VAL A 158 10.56 -17.55 -12.63
CA VAL A 158 9.15 -17.49 -12.23
C VAL A 158 8.24 -17.55 -13.46
N GLU A 159 8.20 -18.71 -14.11
CA GLU A 159 7.52 -18.89 -15.41
C GLU A 159 6.01 -18.62 -15.36
N GLY A 160 5.36 -18.99 -14.24
CA GLY A 160 3.92 -18.84 -14.02
C GLY A 160 3.44 -17.40 -13.76
N ALA A 161 4.33 -16.40 -13.79
CA ALA A 161 3.97 -15.00 -13.60
C ALA A 161 3.24 -14.42 -14.83
N ALA A 162 2.16 -13.69 -14.60
CA ALA A 162 1.39 -13.00 -15.64
C ALA A 162 0.56 -11.83 -15.07
N VAL A 163 0.20 -10.86 -15.93
CA VAL A 163 -0.76 -9.80 -15.57
C VAL A 163 -2.19 -10.31 -15.79
N ASN A 164 -3.06 -10.15 -14.79
CA ASN A 164 -4.47 -10.55 -14.88
C ASN A 164 -5.37 -9.43 -15.42
N CYS A 165 -6.68 -9.70 -15.54
CA CYS A 165 -7.66 -8.71 -16.01
C CYS A 165 -7.84 -7.48 -15.11
N ARG A 166 -7.40 -7.54 -13.86
CA ARG A 166 -7.44 -6.42 -12.90
C ARG A 166 -6.13 -5.63 -12.85
N HIS A 167 -5.18 -5.92 -13.74
CA HIS A 167 -3.85 -5.30 -13.77
C HIS A 167 -2.97 -5.62 -12.54
N ASP A 168 -3.29 -6.71 -11.84
CA ASP A 168 -2.43 -7.30 -10.81
C ASP A 168 -1.48 -8.31 -11.47
N ILE A 169 -0.31 -8.54 -10.85
CA ILE A 169 0.54 -9.68 -11.23
C ILE A 169 0.15 -10.87 -10.37
N VAL A 170 -0.13 -11.98 -11.05
CA VAL A 170 -0.44 -13.27 -10.45
C VAL A 170 0.61 -14.30 -10.82
N MET A 171 0.73 -15.33 -10.00
CA MET A 171 1.53 -16.52 -10.26
C MET A 171 0.64 -17.75 -10.21
N THR A 172 0.68 -18.56 -11.25
CA THR A 172 0.08 -19.89 -11.25
C THR A 172 1.13 -20.89 -10.79
N VAL A 173 0.84 -21.61 -9.71
CA VAL A 173 1.70 -22.67 -9.19
C VAL A 173 1.21 -24.00 -9.76
N PRO A 174 2.07 -24.81 -10.41
CA PRO A 174 1.68 -26.14 -10.84
C PRO A 174 1.15 -26.94 -9.65
N PRO A 175 0.08 -27.74 -9.82
CA PRO A 175 -0.33 -28.67 -8.76
C PRO A 175 0.87 -29.57 -8.40
N PRO A 176 1.04 -29.92 -7.11
CA PRO A 176 2.03 -30.90 -6.73
C PRO A 176 1.82 -32.16 -7.58
N SER A 177 2.91 -32.67 -8.17
CA SER A 177 2.84 -33.89 -8.97
C SER A 177 2.24 -35.00 -8.11
N LEU A 178 1.25 -35.72 -8.66
CA LEU A 178 0.63 -36.87 -8.03
C LEU A 178 1.65 -38.01 -7.95
N SER A 179 2.56 -37.97 -6.98
CA SER A 179 3.20 -39.17 -6.46
C SER A 179 2.53 -39.50 -5.13
N GLU A 180 1.73 -40.58 -5.17
CA GLU A 180 1.07 -41.27 -4.06
C GLU A 180 -0.24 -40.65 -3.54
N ALA A 181 -1.34 -40.88 -4.26
CA ALA A 181 -2.67 -40.97 -3.68
C ALA A 181 -3.25 -42.37 -3.96
N PRO A 182 -3.86 -43.05 -2.97
CA PRO A 182 -4.56 -44.31 -3.20
C PRO A 182 -5.89 -44.07 -3.92
N ALA A 183 -6.27 -45.04 -4.74
CA ALA A 183 -7.45 -45.00 -5.58
C ALA A 183 -8.74 -44.94 -4.76
N GLU A 184 -9.58 -43.94 -5.02
CA GLU A 184 -10.99 -43.97 -4.64
C GLU A 184 -11.90 -43.61 -5.82
N THR A 185 -12.98 -44.39 -5.87
CA THR A 185 -13.94 -44.61 -6.95
C THR A 185 -14.88 -43.43 -7.20
N GLN A 186 -15.17 -43.19 -8.48
CA GLN A 186 -16.14 -42.20 -8.95
C GLN A 186 -17.59 -42.67 -8.77
N SER A 187 -18.47 -41.75 -8.40
CA SER A 187 -19.90 -41.81 -8.73
C SER A 187 -20.36 -40.43 -9.21
N ALA A 188 -21.03 -40.43 -10.36
CA ALA A 188 -21.51 -39.25 -11.08
C ALA A 188 -22.90 -38.80 -10.59
N ASP A 189 -23.18 -37.50 -10.68
CA ASP A 189 -24.45 -36.97 -11.22
C ASP A 189 -24.38 -35.44 -11.49
N GLY A 190 -24.97 -35.00 -12.63
CA GLY A 190 -25.16 -33.60 -13.06
C GLY A 190 -26.41 -32.94 -12.45
N SER A 191 -26.82 -31.68 -12.69
CA SER A 191 -26.62 -30.74 -13.80
C SER A 191 -27.14 -29.31 -13.46
N THR A 192 -26.67 -28.29 -14.23
CA THR A 192 -27.33 -27.03 -14.71
C THR A 192 -27.78 -25.94 -13.71
N SER A 193 -27.77 -24.60 -13.96
CA SER A 193 -27.24 -23.65 -14.96
C SER A 193 -27.59 -22.19 -14.53
N SER A 194 -27.05 -21.17 -15.23
CA SER A 194 -27.43 -19.72 -15.32
C SER A 194 -26.54 -18.73 -14.54
N ALA A 195 -26.10 -17.56 -15.04
CA ALA A 195 -26.15 -16.85 -16.33
C ALA A 195 -25.05 -15.74 -16.31
N ALA A 196 -24.49 -15.35 -17.47
CA ALA A 196 -23.50 -14.26 -17.64
C ALA A 196 -24.17 -12.90 -17.95
N PRO A 197 -23.52 -11.70 -17.80
CA PRO A 197 -22.50 -11.15 -18.75
C PRO A 197 -21.50 -10.10 -18.14
N PRO A 198 -20.68 -9.32 -18.90
CA PRO A 198 -19.92 -9.55 -20.14
C PRO A 198 -18.38 -9.24 -20.03
N ALA A 199 -17.69 -9.43 -21.17
CA ALA A 199 -16.29 -9.11 -21.54
C ALA A 199 -15.20 -10.13 -21.15
N SER A 200 -14.98 -11.13 -22.02
CA SER A 200 -13.88 -12.08 -21.90
C SER A 200 -12.54 -11.41 -22.20
N CYS A 201 -11.80 -11.11 -21.15
CA CYS A 201 -10.37 -10.81 -21.25
C CYS A 201 -9.62 -12.12 -21.55
N ALA A 202 -8.74 -12.12 -22.55
CA ALA A 202 -7.85 -13.26 -22.86
C ALA A 202 -6.74 -13.48 -21.80
N LYS A 203 -6.73 -12.68 -20.73
CA LYS A 203 -5.78 -12.77 -19.62
C LYS A 203 -6.20 -13.84 -18.59
N PRO A 204 -5.25 -14.39 -17.82
CA PRO A 204 -5.55 -15.31 -16.73
C PRO A 204 -6.59 -14.69 -15.78
N LYS A 205 -7.61 -15.48 -15.41
CA LYS A 205 -8.60 -15.07 -14.41
C LYS A 205 -7.91 -14.98 -13.05
N ALA A 206 -8.26 -13.98 -12.24
CA ALA A 206 -7.71 -13.81 -10.89
C ALA A 206 -7.97 -15.01 -9.96
N ASP A 207 -9.01 -15.80 -10.25
CA ASP A 207 -9.49 -16.90 -9.42
C ASP A 207 -9.34 -18.28 -10.09
N ALA A 208 -8.43 -18.42 -11.07
CA ALA A 208 -8.10 -19.73 -11.60
C ALA A 208 -7.50 -20.64 -10.48
N GLU A 209 -7.72 -21.94 -10.58
CA GLU A 209 -7.14 -22.91 -9.64
C GLU A 209 -5.62 -22.73 -9.57
N ASN A 210 -5.08 -22.76 -8.35
CA ASN A 210 -3.66 -22.54 -8.04
C ASN A 210 -3.06 -21.21 -8.54
N THR A 211 -3.88 -20.20 -8.81
CA THR A 211 -3.42 -18.83 -9.08
C THR A 211 -3.48 -17.97 -7.82
N PHE A 212 -2.38 -17.26 -7.56
CA PHE A 212 -2.20 -16.40 -6.39
C PHE A 212 -1.71 -15.02 -6.83
N LYS A 213 -2.21 -13.98 -6.19
CA LYS A 213 -1.71 -12.62 -6.39
C LYS A 213 -0.33 -12.47 -5.74
N ILE A 214 0.65 -11.98 -6.50
CA ILE A 214 2.02 -11.72 -6.04
C ILE A 214 2.39 -10.23 -6.09
N SER A 215 1.58 -9.42 -6.78
CA SER A 215 1.77 -7.98 -6.91
C SER A 215 0.43 -7.26 -6.98
N GLY A 216 0.28 -6.16 -6.24
CA GLY A 216 -0.83 -5.22 -6.42
C GLY A 216 -0.35 -3.91 -7.05
N SER A 217 -1.10 -3.41 -8.03
CA SER A 217 -0.85 -2.13 -8.69
C SER A 217 -1.72 -1.00 -8.12
N ALA A 218 -1.18 0.22 -8.12
CA ALA A 218 -1.92 1.45 -7.90
C ALA A 218 -1.37 2.59 -8.77
N TYR A 219 -2.20 3.61 -8.98
CA TYR A 219 -1.92 4.65 -9.96
C TYR A 219 -2.20 6.05 -9.42
N LYS A 220 -1.44 7.03 -9.91
CA LYS A 220 -1.71 8.45 -9.70
C LYS A 220 -1.47 9.21 -11.00
N LEU A 221 -2.55 9.75 -11.56
CA LEU A 221 -2.51 10.56 -12.77
C LEU A 221 -2.53 12.04 -12.40
N THR A 222 -1.65 12.81 -13.01
CA THR A 222 -1.60 14.27 -12.90
C THR A 222 -1.70 14.87 -14.30
N ARG A 223 -1.86 16.19 -14.41
CA ARG A 223 -1.95 16.87 -15.71
C ARG A 223 -0.73 16.60 -16.60
N LEU A 224 0.47 16.53 -16.01
CA LEU A 224 1.72 16.45 -16.76
C LEU A 224 2.35 15.08 -16.74
N ARG A 225 2.02 14.23 -15.76
CA ARG A 225 2.71 12.96 -15.46
C ARG A 225 1.73 11.89 -15.00
N SER A 226 2.09 10.64 -15.25
CA SER A 226 1.41 9.47 -14.71
C SER A 226 2.38 8.63 -13.89
N LEU A 227 1.91 8.14 -12.76
CA LEU A 227 2.64 7.23 -11.88
C LEU A 227 1.91 5.89 -11.80
N HIS A 228 2.63 4.81 -12.07
CA HIS A 228 2.25 3.43 -11.76
C HIS A 228 3.21 2.91 -10.70
N HIS A 229 2.71 2.55 -9.54
CA HIS A 229 3.51 1.78 -8.59
C HIS A 229 2.85 0.47 -8.23
N GLY A 230 3.67 -0.49 -7.81
CA GLY A 230 3.20 -1.77 -7.34
C GLY A 230 4.10 -2.36 -6.28
N THR A 231 3.62 -3.44 -5.69
CA THR A 231 4.36 -4.27 -4.74
C THR A 231 4.78 -5.56 -5.43
N CYS A 232 5.80 -6.24 -4.96
CA CYS A 232 6.11 -7.60 -5.41
C CYS A 232 6.51 -8.42 -4.18
N LEU A 233 5.69 -9.42 -3.86
CA LEU A 233 5.79 -10.23 -2.67
C LEU A 233 6.81 -11.36 -2.89
N LEU A 234 8.08 -11.06 -2.68
CA LEU A 234 9.18 -11.95 -3.03
C LEU A 234 9.30 -13.12 -2.04
N SER A 235 9.49 -12.80 -0.75
CA SER A 235 9.83 -13.76 0.30
C SER A 235 9.49 -13.22 1.71
N SER A 236 8.33 -12.59 1.87
CA SER A 236 7.89 -12.03 3.16
C SER A 236 7.75 -13.12 4.23
N PRO A 237 8.42 -12.99 5.39
CA PRO A 237 8.23 -13.90 6.52
C PRO A 237 6.88 -13.66 7.23
N ASN A 238 6.24 -12.50 7.02
CA ASN A 238 4.98 -12.15 7.65
C ASN A 238 3.76 -12.64 6.88
N LEU A 239 3.91 -13.31 5.73
CA LEU A 239 2.82 -13.79 4.88
C LEU A 239 1.65 -14.44 5.67
N PRO A 240 1.89 -15.34 6.66
CA PRO A 240 0.80 -15.94 7.44
C PRO A 240 0.07 -14.95 8.37
N ARG A 241 0.74 -13.88 8.79
CA ARG A 241 0.22 -12.86 9.72
C ARG A 241 -0.55 -11.75 9.01
N ILE A 242 -0.26 -11.47 7.72
CA ILE A 242 -0.85 -10.36 6.94
C ILE A 242 -2.38 -10.34 7.07
N GLY A 243 -3.03 -11.49 6.90
CA GLY A 243 -4.49 -11.60 6.98
C GLY A 243 -5.08 -11.16 8.32
N GLY A 244 -4.33 -11.33 9.43
CA GLY A 244 -4.77 -10.88 10.76
C GLY A 244 -4.70 -9.36 10.94
N PHE A 245 -3.85 -8.66 10.18
CA PHE A 245 -3.72 -7.21 10.22
C PHE A 245 -4.71 -6.50 9.29
N LEU A 246 -5.07 -7.11 8.17
CA LEU A 246 -5.94 -6.52 7.12
C LEU A 246 -7.42 -6.96 7.23
N ARG A 247 -7.83 -7.47 8.39
CA ARG A 247 -9.21 -7.83 8.73
C ARG A 247 -9.65 -7.03 9.94
N SER A 248 -10.35 -5.93 9.69
CA SER A 248 -10.86 -5.11 10.78
C SER A 248 -11.98 -5.82 11.53
N PRO A 249 -11.95 -5.87 12.87
CA PRO A 249 -13.07 -6.35 13.65
C PRO A 249 -14.31 -5.43 13.53
N ALA A 250 -14.14 -4.16 13.12
CA ALA A 250 -15.24 -3.22 12.91
C ALA A 250 -15.90 -3.34 11.51
N GLU A 251 -15.35 -4.15 10.60
CA GLU A 251 -15.88 -4.34 9.23
C GLU A 251 -17.38 -4.68 9.18
N PRO A 252 -17.93 -5.56 10.05
CA PRO A 252 -19.36 -5.89 10.02
C PRO A 252 -20.28 -4.73 10.41
N PHE A 253 -19.75 -3.72 11.10
CA PHE A 253 -20.51 -2.58 11.64
C PHE A 253 -20.33 -1.31 10.82
N ILE A 254 -19.39 -1.29 9.88
CA ILE A 254 -19.04 -0.10 9.09
C ILE A 254 -19.55 -0.25 7.66
N LYS A 255 -20.29 0.77 7.20
CA LYS A 255 -20.59 1.02 5.79
C LYS A 255 -19.76 2.20 5.30
N GLY A 256 -18.72 1.93 4.51
CA GLY A 256 -17.91 2.96 3.87
C GLY A 256 -18.54 3.50 2.58
N ARG A 257 -18.21 4.75 2.24
CA ARG A 257 -18.43 5.32 0.88
C ARG A 257 -17.12 5.48 0.08
N GLY A 258 -16.03 4.91 0.58
CA GLY A 258 -14.71 4.95 -0.03
C GLY A 258 -14.45 3.77 -0.97
N VAL A 259 -13.21 3.67 -1.45
CA VAL A 259 -12.75 2.52 -2.23
C VAL A 259 -12.46 1.37 -1.26
N GLU A 260 -13.16 0.24 -1.42
CA GLU A 260 -12.92 -0.97 -0.63
C GLU A 260 -11.75 -1.78 -1.19
N SER A 261 -11.03 -2.51 -0.33
CA SER A 261 -10.03 -3.48 -0.79
C SER A 261 -10.68 -4.70 -1.43
N VAL A 262 -10.15 -5.13 -2.57
CA VAL A 262 -10.48 -6.44 -3.16
C VAL A 262 -9.53 -7.48 -2.60
N ARG A 263 -10.05 -8.36 -1.73
CA ARG A 263 -9.27 -9.46 -1.15
C ARG A 263 -8.86 -10.46 -2.23
N SER A 264 -7.68 -11.04 -2.11
CA SER A 264 -7.18 -12.07 -3.02
C SER A 264 -6.25 -13.01 -2.26
N ARG A 265 -6.21 -14.28 -2.68
CA ARG A 265 -5.19 -15.22 -2.18
C ARG A 265 -3.83 -14.74 -2.65
N ILE A 266 -2.86 -14.74 -1.76
CA ILE A 266 -1.49 -14.28 -2.02
C ILE A 266 -0.49 -15.39 -1.74
N CYS A 267 0.67 -15.34 -2.38
CA CYS A 267 1.80 -16.20 -2.06
C CYS A 267 3.11 -15.47 -2.30
N ASN A 268 4.19 -15.96 -1.69
CA ASN A 268 5.54 -15.50 -2.02
C ASN A 268 5.95 -16.04 -3.39
N VAL A 269 6.68 -15.23 -4.14
CA VAL A 269 7.30 -15.63 -5.42
C VAL A 269 8.40 -16.66 -5.20
N GLY A 270 9.12 -16.61 -4.07
CA GLY A 270 10.27 -17.49 -3.79
C GLY A 270 11.62 -16.92 -4.22
N VAL A 271 11.70 -15.63 -4.56
CA VAL A 271 12.97 -14.92 -4.79
C VAL A 271 13.48 -14.38 -3.46
N ASN A 272 14.58 -14.93 -2.96
CA ASN A 272 15.06 -14.60 -1.60
C ASN A 272 15.96 -13.37 -1.55
N ASP A 273 16.60 -12.99 -2.65
CA ASP A 273 17.44 -11.80 -2.73
C ASP A 273 16.72 -10.66 -3.46
N THR A 274 16.41 -9.59 -2.72
CA THR A 274 15.74 -8.42 -3.28
C THR A 274 16.58 -7.72 -4.34
N ARG A 275 17.92 -7.73 -4.21
CA ARG A 275 18.81 -7.07 -5.18
C ARG A 275 18.76 -7.76 -6.54
N THR A 276 18.76 -9.09 -6.56
CA THR A 276 18.59 -9.87 -7.79
C THR A 276 17.29 -9.51 -8.52
N PHE A 277 16.19 -9.29 -7.78
CA PHE A 277 14.93 -8.81 -8.35
C PHE A 277 15.04 -7.36 -8.87
N GLU A 278 15.59 -6.45 -8.06
CA GLU A 278 15.79 -5.05 -8.44
C GLU A 278 16.62 -4.94 -9.73
N ASP A 279 17.74 -5.66 -9.82
CA ASP A 279 18.60 -5.71 -11.00
C ASP A 279 17.86 -6.24 -12.24
N ALA A 280 17.01 -7.26 -12.07
CA ALA A 280 16.20 -7.78 -13.17
C ALA A 280 15.19 -6.74 -13.68
N VAL A 281 14.54 -5.99 -12.77
CA VAL A 281 13.61 -4.92 -13.14
C VAL A 281 14.35 -3.77 -13.83
N VAL A 282 15.52 -3.36 -13.33
CA VAL A 282 16.35 -2.32 -13.96
C VAL A 282 16.78 -2.75 -15.37
N ARG A 283 17.19 -4.01 -15.57
CA ARG A 283 17.53 -4.53 -16.90
C ARG A 283 16.34 -4.46 -17.87
N GLU A 284 15.15 -4.87 -17.44
CA GLU A 284 13.94 -4.81 -18.27
C GLU A 284 13.52 -3.37 -18.57
N PHE A 285 13.69 -2.44 -17.62
CA PHE A 285 13.47 -1.02 -17.83
C PHE A 285 14.43 -0.43 -18.88
N GLY A 286 15.73 -0.79 -18.82
CA GLY A 286 16.72 -0.41 -19.83
C GLY A 286 16.42 -0.93 -21.23
N LYS A 287 15.89 -2.16 -21.34
CA LYS A 287 15.42 -2.69 -22.65
C LYS A 287 14.26 -1.88 -23.23
N MET A 288 13.39 -1.32 -22.37
CA MET A 288 12.22 -0.54 -22.80
C MET A 288 12.57 0.90 -23.18
N TYR A 289 13.49 1.54 -22.43
CA TYR A 289 13.69 2.99 -22.50
C TYR A 289 15.13 3.42 -22.83
N GLY A 290 16.03 2.46 -23.06
CA GLY A 290 17.42 2.71 -23.43
C GLY A 290 18.35 2.97 -22.25
N GLU A 291 19.51 3.56 -22.55
CA GLU A 291 20.53 3.95 -21.56
C GLU A 291 19.99 4.99 -20.57
N PHE A 292 20.53 4.98 -19.36
CA PHE A 292 20.09 5.86 -18.28
C PHE A 292 20.93 7.13 -18.24
N ASP A 293 20.27 8.29 -18.29
CA ASP A 293 20.93 9.58 -18.05
C ASP A 293 21.33 9.74 -16.57
N VAL A 294 20.54 9.13 -15.69
CA VAL A 294 20.77 9.13 -14.24
C VAL A 294 20.53 7.74 -13.69
N GLN A 295 21.49 7.22 -12.94
CA GLN A 295 21.32 6.03 -12.09
C GLN A 295 21.93 6.33 -10.72
N ALA A 296 21.09 6.33 -9.67
CA ALA A 296 21.52 6.73 -8.34
C ALA A 296 20.84 5.93 -7.22
N GLU A 297 21.55 5.77 -6.10
CA GLU A 297 20.98 5.33 -4.83
C GLU A 297 20.60 6.55 -4.00
N LEU A 298 19.43 6.52 -3.37
CA LEU A 298 18.92 7.59 -2.49
C LEU A 298 18.76 7.04 -1.08
N GLY A 299 19.34 7.71 -0.07
CA GLY A 299 19.19 7.33 1.33
C GLY A 299 18.47 8.38 2.16
N ASP A 300 18.33 8.10 3.46
CA ASP A 300 17.70 9.03 4.40
C ASP A 300 18.41 10.38 4.43
N LYS A 301 19.74 10.43 4.28
CA LYS A 301 20.49 11.69 4.22
C LYS A 301 20.09 12.54 3.01
N ASP A 302 19.88 11.92 1.85
CA ASP A 302 19.44 12.61 0.63
C ASP A 302 18.02 13.16 0.82
N ALA A 303 17.12 12.35 1.39
CA ALA A 303 15.76 12.76 1.73
C ALA A 303 15.72 13.94 2.72
N GLN A 304 16.52 13.91 3.78
CA GLN A 304 16.60 14.98 4.78
C GLN A 304 17.20 16.27 4.22
N GLY A 305 18.03 16.18 3.17
CA GLY A 305 18.61 17.35 2.50
C GLY A 305 17.65 18.09 1.57
N GLU A 306 16.48 17.53 1.27
CA GLU A 306 15.47 18.13 0.38
C GLU A 306 14.22 18.54 1.16
N GLU A 307 13.95 19.85 1.22
CA GLU A 307 12.85 20.39 2.03
C GLU A 307 11.48 19.86 1.61
N LYS A 308 11.24 19.67 0.31
CA LYS A 308 9.96 19.14 -0.18
C LYS A 308 9.73 17.70 0.27
N VAL A 309 10.79 16.88 0.27
CA VAL A 309 10.74 15.49 0.76
C VAL A 309 10.49 15.49 2.26
N ARG A 310 11.23 16.29 3.03
CA ARG A 310 11.04 16.43 4.49
C ARG A 310 9.62 16.86 4.85
N LYS A 311 9.03 17.80 4.11
CA LYS A 311 7.63 18.22 4.28
C LYS A 311 6.67 17.07 3.97
N GLY A 312 6.94 16.34 2.89
CA GLY A 312 6.18 15.13 2.53
C GLY A 312 6.19 14.09 3.65
N MET A 313 7.34 13.87 4.31
CA MET A 313 7.48 12.94 5.41
C MET A 313 6.62 13.36 6.61
N ARG A 314 6.73 14.62 7.04
CA ARG A 314 5.91 15.17 8.14
C ARG A 314 4.42 15.06 7.87
N GLU A 315 3.99 15.29 6.63
CA GLU A 315 2.59 15.09 6.24
C GLU A 315 2.19 13.62 6.34
N LEU A 316 2.98 12.70 5.81
CA LEU A 316 2.64 11.27 5.82
C LEU A 316 2.62 10.66 7.23
N GLU A 317 3.41 11.21 8.16
CA GLU A 317 3.46 10.83 9.59
C GLU A 317 2.27 11.39 10.38
N SER A 318 1.60 12.44 9.87
CA SER A 318 0.54 13.12 10.61
C SER A 318 -0.76 12.30 10.65
N ARG A 319 -1.45 12.38 11.80
CA ARG A 319 -2.74 11.68 11.99
C ARG A 319 -3.84 12.28 11.12
N GLU A 320 -3.77 13.58 10.85
CA GLU A 320 -4.66 14.28 9.92
C GLU A 320 -4.54 13.72 8.50
N TRP A 321 -3.34 13.28 8.10
CA TRP A 321 -3.16 12.60 6.83
C TRP A 321 -3.60 11.13 6.90
N ILE A 322 -3.18 10.38 7.92
CA ILE A 322 -3.49 8.95 8.03
C ILE A 322 -5.00 8.72 8.19
N TYR A 323 -5.68 9.49 9.05
CA TYR A 323 -7.09 9.31 9.41
C TYR A 323 -8.00 10.40 8.84
N GLY A 324 -7.56 11.65 8.80
CA GLY A 324 -8.38 12.79 8.33
C GLY A 324 -8.72 12.75 6.83
N GLN A 325 -8.08 11.85 6.07
CA GLN A 325 -8.42 11.60 4.66
C GLN A 325 -9.54 10.58 4.46
N THR A 326 -10.12 10.05 5.53
CA THR A 326 -11.17 9.02 5.47
C THR A 326 -12.48 9.60 4.91
N PRO A 327 -13.06 9.04 3.83
CA PRO A 327 -14.37 9.45 3.32
C PRO A 327 -15.50 9.27 4.33
N LEU A 328 -16.68 9.79 4.02
CA LEU A 328 -17.88 9.55 4.83
C LEU A 328 -18.12 8.04 5.01
N PHE A 329 -18.39 7.63 6.24
CA PHE A 329 -18.84 6.28 6.58
C PHE A 329 -19.85 6.32 7.73
N THR A 330 -20.63 5.26 7.82
CA THR A 330 -21.57 5.02 8.93
C THR A 330 -21.09 3.82 9.72
N PHE A 331 -21.09 3.93 11.04
CA PHE A 331 -20.98 2.80 11.96
C PHE A 331 -22.38 2.54 12.55
N SER A 332 -22.84 1.30 12.57
CA SER A 332 -24.13 0.95 13.16
C SER A 332 -24.17 -0.47 13.73
N THR A 333 -24.72 -0.61 14.93
CA THR A 333 -24.88 -1.91 15.63
C THR A 333 -26.14 -2.66 15.26
N HIS A 334 -26.98 -2.09 14.40
CA HIS A 334 -28.16 -2.74 13.86
C HIS A 334 -28.18 -2.60 12.32
N PRO A 335 -28.95 -3.45 11.62
CA PRO A 335 -29.24 -3.24 10.20
C PRO A 335 -29.98 -1.92 9.97
N SER A 336 -29.88 -1.39 8.75
CA SER A 336 -30.67 -0.25 8.28
C SER A 336 -31.07 -0.48 6.81
N GLU A 337 -31.93 0.37 6.25
CA GLU A 337 -32.27 0.30 4.82
C GLU A 337 -31.03 0.45 3.92
N ASP A 338 -30.09 1.32 4.30
CA ASP A 338 -28.84 1.57 3.57
C ASP A 338 -27.79 0.45 3.76
N ASP A 339 -27.88 -0.32 4.84
CA ASP A 339 -26.99 -1.44 5.15
C ASP A 339 -27.75 -2.57 5.86
N PRO A 340 -28.40 -3.47 5.08
CA PRO A 340 -29.25 -4.52 5.61
C PRO A 340 -28.49 -5.73 6.16
N ARG A 341 -27.14 -5.70 6.17
CA ARG A 341 -26.34 -6.84 6.64
C ARG A 341 -26.66 -7.12 8.10
N GLU A 342 -26.79 -8.40 8.46
CA GLU A 342 -26.92 -8.79 9.87
C GLU A 342 -25.65 -8.42 10.65
N ARG A 343 -25.84 -8.07 11.93
CA ARG A 343 -24.75 -7.66 12.81
C ARG A 343 -24.36 -8.82 13.74
N PRO A 344 -23.07 -8.99 14.05
CA PRO A 344 -22.63 -9.94 15.07
C PRO A 344 -23.28 -9.65 16.43
N GLN A 345 -23.29 -10.66 17.30
CA GLN A 345 -23.81 -10.54 18.65
C GLN A 345 -23.10 -9.42 19.43
N LEU A 346 -23.91 -8.53 20.01
CA LEU A 346 -23.44 -7.41 20.83
C LEU A 346 -23.22 -7.84 22.28
N PRO A 347 -22.34 -7.15 23.04
CA PRO A 347 -22.11 -7.45 24.46
C PRO A 347 -23.28 -7.06 25.38
N GLY A 348 -24.31 -6.40 24.85
CA GLY A 348 -25.50 -6.00 25.57
C GLY A 348 -26.59 -5.50 24.62
N ASN A 349 -27.73 -5.12 25.19
CA ASN A 349 -28.86 -4.59 24.44
C ASN A 349 -28.72 -3.07 24.27
N PHE A 350 -28.17 -2.64 23.15
CA PHE A 350 -28.09 -1.22 22.79
C PHE A 350 -28.02 -1.05 21.27
N ASN A 351 -28.49 0.11 20.82
CA ASN A 351 -28.42 0.55 19.43
C ASN A 351 -27.50 1.77 19.36
N LEU A 352 -26.34 1.61 18.73
CA LEU A 352 -25.36 2.67 18.53
C LEU A 352 -25.20 2.91 17.02
N THR A 353 -25.35 4.16 16.61
CA THR A 353 -25.08 4.61 15.24
C THR A 353 -24.32 5.93 15.25
N PHE A 354 -23.28 6.04 14.42
CA PHE A 354 -22.64 7.33 14.14
C PHE A 354 -22.25 7.47 12.67
N GLU A 355 -22.29 8.70 12.16
CA GLU A 355 -21.73 9.07 10.86
C GLU A 355 -20.46 9.88 11.08
N ALA A 356 -19.40 9.54 10.34
CA ALA A 356 -18.13 10.27 10.42
C ALA A 356 -17.55 10.56 9.04
N ARG A 357 -16.98 11.76 8.87
CA ARG A 357 -16.28 12.20 7.67
C ARG A 357 -14.97 12.84 8.07
N HIS A 358 -13.89 12.55 7.34
CA HIS A 358 -12.54 12.95 7.75
C HIS A 358 -12.23 12.48 9.17
N GLY A 359 -12.80 11.32 9.56
CA GLY A 359 -12.86 10.74 10.90
C GLY A 359 -13.31 11.66 12.05
N LEU A 360 -14.01 12.75 11.72
CA LEU A 360 -14.78 13.58 12.65
C LEU A 360 -16.21 13.03 12.73
N ILE A 361 -16.70 12.78 13.94
CA ILE A 361 -18.10 12.36 14.16
C ILE A 361 -19.03 13.54 13.86
N GLN A 362 -19.97 13.36 12.93
CA GLN A 362 -20.92 14.38 12.51
C GLN A 362 -22.32 14.14 13.09
N LYS A 363 -22.66 12.88 13.33
CA LYS A 363 -23.90 12.45 13.98
C LYS A 363 -23.59 11.30 14.91
N PHE A 364 -24.26 11.26 16.05
CA PHE A 364 -24.12 10.20 17.04
C PHE A 364 -25.47 9.92 17.70
N SER A 365 -25.83 8.65 17.82
CA SER A 365 -27.04 8.21 18.51
C SER A 365 -26.77 6.92 19.27
N LEU A 366 -27.20 6.87 20.53
CA LEU A 366 -27.16 5.69 21.39
C LEU A 366 -28.52 5.56 22.07
N SER A 367 -29.15 4.40 21.94
CA SER A 367 -30.47 4.11 22.52
C SER A 367 -30.61 2.64 22.94
N GLY A 368 -31.75 2.29 23.53
CA GLY A 368 -32.07 0.91 23.95
C GLY A 368 -31.46 0.52 25.30
N LEU A 369 -30.91 1.49 26.04
CA LEU A 369 -30.35 1.26 27.36
C LEU A 369 -31.44 1.30 28.44
N PRO A 370 -31.30 0.53 29.54
CA PRO A 370 -32.29 0.51 30.62
C PRO A 370 -32.45 1.85 31.36
N SER A 371 -31.47 2.74 31.25
CA SER A 371 -31.40 4.04 31.92
C SER A 371 -31.32 5.17 30.90
N ASP A 372 -32.45 5.46 30.23
CA ASP A 372 -32.53 6.36 29.07
C ASP A 372 -32.35 7.87 29.39
N GLY A 373 -31.87 8.21 30.60
CA GLY A 373 -31.86 9.58 31.15
C GLY A 373 -30.76 10.53 30.65
N GLY A 374 -29.93 10.15 29.68
CA GLY A 374 -28.73 10.93 29.28
C GLY A 374 -28.35 10.93 27.80
N ALA A 375 -29.17 10.36 26.91
CA ALA A 375 -28.80 10.14 25.52
C ALA A 375 -28.60 11.44 24.70
N SER A 376 -29.33 12.52 25.00
CA SER A 376 -29.22 13.80 24.28
C SER A 376 -27.90 14.52 24.57
N SER A 377 -27.51 14.64 25.84
CA SER A 377 -26.25 15.25 26.24
C SER A 377 -25.04 14.46 25.72
N LEU A 378 -25.12 13.14 25.70
CA LEU A 378 -24.07 12.28 25.12
C LEU A 378 -23.88 12.56 23.62
N SER A 379 -24.97 12.70 22.86
CA SER A 379 -24.89 13.02 21.43
C SER A 379 -24.15 14.34 21.18
N GLU A 380 -24.50 15.39 21.94
CA GLU A 380 -23.86 16.71 21.83
C GLU A 380 -22.35 16.66 22.10
N THR A 381 -21.93 15.89 23.11
CA THR A 381 -20.50 15.75 23.44
C THR A 381 -19.73 14.89 22.42
N MET A 382 -20.39 13.92 21.77
CA MET A 382 -19.75 13.03 20.80
C MET A 382 -19.61 13.66 19.41
N VAL A 383 -20.53 14.54 19.02
CA VAL A 383 -20.40 15.29 17.77
C VAL A 383 -19.15 16.17 17.81
N ASN A 384 -18.43 16.24 16.68
CA ASN A 384 -17.12 16.87 16.51
C ASN A 384 -15.95 16.19 17.24
N ALA A 385 -16.14 15.01 17.84
CA ALA A 385 -15.01 14.21 18.30
C ALA A 385 -14.25 13.62 17.09
N GLN A 386 -12.92 13.71 17.12
CA GLN A 386 -12.06 13.00 16.16
C GLN A 386 -11.85 11.57 16.67
N ILE A 387 -12.26 10.57 15.89
CA ILE A 387 -12.24 9.17 16.30
C ILE A 387 -10.84 8.71 16.71
N TRP A 388 -9.81 9.15 15.99
CA TRP A 388 -8.43 8.78 16.30
C TRP A 388 -7.89 9.48 17.57
N GLU A 389 -8.48 10.59 18.03
CA GLU A 389 -8.07 11.25 19.27
C GLU A 389 -8.70 10.64 20.53
N ILE A 390 -9.59 9.65 20.39
CA ILE A 390 -10.20 8.97 21.52
C ILE A 390 -9.19 8.00 22.15
N GLU A 391 -8.67 8.38 23.32
CA GLU A 391 -7.75 7.56 24.14
C GLU A 391 -8.42 6.33 24.73
N ASP A 392 -9.67 6.45 25.15
CA ASP A 392 -10.44 5.35 25.69
C ASP A 392 -11.93 5.63 25.51
N TRP A 393 -12.62 4.71 24.84
CA TRP A 393 -14.05 4.88 24.56
C TRP A 393 -14.92 4.81 25.82
N ALA A 394 -14.54 4.04 26.83
CA ALA A 394 -15.31 3.97 28.09
C ALA A 394 -15.22 5.31 28.85
N ARG A 395 -14.02 5.88 28.95
CA ARG A 395 -13.83 7.22 29.53
C ARG A 395 -14.55 8.27 28.72
N ARG A 396 -14.50 8.20 27.39
CA ARG A 396 -15.17 9.17 26.51
C ARG A 396 -16.68 9.14 26.69
N LEU A 397 -17.29 7.95 26.70
CA LEU A 397 -18.73 7.79 26.90
C LEU A 397 -19.16 8.21 28.31
N SER A 398 -18.38 7.86 29.34
CA SER A 398 -18.67 8.26 30.72
C SER A 398 -18.60 9.79 30.90
N ALA A 399 -17.62 10.45 30.28
CA ALA A 399 -17.52 11.91 30.29
C ALA A 399 -18.69 12.59 29.56
N GLY A 400 -19.32 11.89 28.60
CA GLY A 400 -20.54 12.33 27.92
C GLY A 400 -21.84 12.06 28.71
N GLY A 401 -21.75 11.59 29.96
CA GLY A 401 -22.90 11.39 30.84
C GLY A 401 -23.50 9.98 30.81
N LEU A 402 -22.87 9.02 30.12
CA LEU A 402 -23.30 7.63 30.17
C LEU A 402 -22.97 7.02 31.54
N ASN A 403 -23.86 6.19 32.09
CA ASN A 403 -23.62 5.55 33.37
C ASN A 403 -22.34 4.69 33.34
N GLY A 404 -21.66 4.55 34.47
CA GLY A 404 -20.33 3.92 34.50
C GLY A 404 -20.31 2.45 34.03
N LYS A 405 -21.39 1.70 34.25
CA LYS A 405 -21.48 0.28 33.86
C LYS A 405 -21.65 0.14 32.34
N ASP A 406 -22.57 0.88 31.75
CA ASP A 406 -22.82 0.88 30.31
C ASP A 406 -21.65 1.52 29.56
N ALA A 407 -21.06 2.58 30.11
CA ALA A 407 -19.86 3.20 29.55
C ALA A 407 -18.66 2.24 29.52
N SER A 408 -18.41 1.49 30.59
CA SER A 408 -17.37 0.46 30.60
C SER A 408 -17.68 -0.65 29.60
N ALA A 409 -18.88 -1.23 29.62
CA ALA A 409 -19.24 -2.35 28.74
C ALA A 409 -19.20 -1.97 27.24
N ILE A 410 -19.82 -0.86 26.86
CA ILE A 410 -19.85 -0.39 25.46
C ILE A 410 -18.49 0.14 25.04
N GLY A 411 -17.82 0.87 25.94
CA GLY A 411 -16.52 1.48 25.67
C GLY A 411 -15.40 0.46 25.49
N GLU A 412 -15.32 -0.56 26.34
CA GLU A 412 -14.35 -1.66 26.19
C GLU A 412 -14.58 -2.42 24.88
N TRP A 413 -15.84 -2.63 24.51
CA TRP A 413 -16.18 -3.21 23.23
C TRP A 413 -15.77 -2.32 22.05
N LEU A 414 -16.04 -1.01 22.08
CA LEU A 414 -15.60 -0.08 21.04
C LEU A 414 -14.07 0.02 20.95
N ASN A 415 -13.36 0.01 22.08
CA ASN A 415 -11.90 -0.09 22.13
C ASN A 415 -11.42 -1.34 21.37
N SER A 416 -12.10 -2.49 21.54
CA SER A 416 -11.78 -3.74 20.87
C SER A 416 -12.08 -3.75 19.35
N LEU A 417 -12.89 -2.81 18.87
CA LEU A 417 -13.28 -2.69 17.46
C LEU A 417 -12.50 -1.60 16.71
N LEU A 418 -12.53 -0.39 17.26
CA LEU A 418 -12.02 0.82 16.61
C LEU A 418 -10.59 1.17 17.05
N GLY A 419 -10.09 0.50 18.10
CA GLY A 419 -8.83 0.81 18.75
C GLY A 419 -8.92 2.05 19.64
N ARG A 420 -7.78 2.39 20.24
CA ARG A 420 -7.57 3.55 21.11
C ARG A 420 -6.42 4.43 20.61
N LYS A 421 -6.36 5.70 20.99
CA LYS A 421 -5.12 6.47 20.85
C LYS A 421 -4.07 5.85 21.77
N ASN A 422 -2.96 5.40 21.19
CA ASN A 422 -1.75 5.12 21.96
C ASN A 422 -0.99 6.44 22.12
N ASP A 423 -0.46 6.69 23.32
CA ASP A 423 0.50 7.77 23.59
C ASP A 423 1.81 7.57 22.83
#